data_AF-A0AAV5SVD1-F1
#
_entry.id   AF-A0AAV5SVD1-F1
#
_cell.length_a   1.000
_cell.length_b   1.000
_cell.length_c   1.000
_cell.angle_alpha   90.00
_cell.angle_beta   90.00
_cell.angle_gamma   90.00
#
_symmetry.space_group_name_H-M   'P 1'
#
loop_
_entity.id
_entity.type
_entity.pdbx_description
1 polymer ?
#
loop_
_entity_poly.entity_id
_entity_poly.type
_entity_poly.pdbx_seq_one_letter_code
_entity_poly.pdbx_strand_id
1 'polypeptide(L)'
;LIDHVICSTVTQECRTSNVASNAGFPDKIPCHTVTLACISANVAMTNAMGMLSSGYANAVIAGGTELLSDVPIKYSRKARKAMLGMGKAKTPMAKLRIGGEILKNLLPPELPAVAEFTSGEVMGHSGDRLATAFNVTRREQDEFALRSHTLAYTAAKQGKLSDIVPVVLDGKQLVEADNGIRVST
;
A
#
# COMPACT_ATOMS: atom_id res chain seq x y z
N LEU A 1 -15.99 15.01 -18.58
CA LEU A 1 -16.68 13.76 -18.92
C LEU A 1 -16.13 12.61 -18.07
N ILE A 2 -16.03 12.81 -16.76
CA ILE A 2 -15.67 11.77 -15.79
C ILE A 2 -16.70 11.94 -14.68
N ASP A 3 -17.40 10.86 -14.38
CA ASP A 3 -18.50 10.87 -13.41
C ASP A 3 -18.04 10.35 -12.05
N HIS A 4 -17.00 9.50 -12.02
CA HIS A 4 -16.48 8.93 -10.76
C HIS A 4 -15.00 8.56 -10.84
N VAL A 5 -14.31 8.59 -9.71
CA VAL A 5 -12.91 8.15 -9.58
C VAL A 5 -12.75 7.13 -8.45
N ILE A 6 -12.03 6.04 -8.72
CA ILE A 6 -11.76 4.97 -7.77
C ILE A 6 -10.25 4.75 -7.72
N CYS A 7 -9.66 4.92 -6.54
CA CYS A 7 -8.23 4.66 -6.34
C CYS A 7 -8.04 3.67 -5.21
N SER A 8 -7.24 2.64 -5.43
CA SER A 8 -6.99 1.61 -4.44
C SER A 8 -5.68 1.83 -3.68
N THR A 9 -5.64 1.53 -2.39
CA THR A 9 -4.40 1.41 -1.61
C THR A 9 -4.58 0.39 -0.49
N VAL A 10 -3.52 -0.30 -0.09
CA VAL A 10 -3.51 -1.18 1.09
C VAL A 10 -3.02 -0.41 2.30
N THR A 11 -1.88 0.29 2.18
CA THR A 11 -1.37 1.11 3.27
C THR A 11 -2.10 2.45 3.27
N GLN A 12 -2.93 2.66 4.28
CA GLN A 12 -3.67 3.91 4.42
C GLN A 12 -2.84 4.94 5.18
N GLU A 13 -2.75 6.14 4.60
CA GLU A 13 -2.35 7.33 5.33
C GLU A 13 -3.58 7.91 6.06
N CYS A 14 -3.50 8.01 7.39
CA CYS A 14 -4.60 8.46 8.24
C CYS A 14 -5.10 9.87 7.89
N ARG A 15 -4.21 10.74 7.39
CA ARG A 15 -4.56 12.11 6.99
C ARG A 15 -5.30 12.17 5.65
N THR A 16 -5.10 11.19 4.78
CA THR A 16 -5.63 11.15 3.41
C THR A 16 -6.23 9.78 3.12
N SER A 17 -7.20 9.37 3.96
CA SER A 17 -7.83 8.04 3.87
C SER A 17 -8.54 7.80 2.52
N ASN A 18 -9.04 8.86 1.89
CA ASN A 18 -9.52 8.83 0.51
C ASN A 18 -8.41 9.35 -0.43
N VAL A 19 -7.53 8.46 -0.87
CA VAL A 19 -6.43 8.83 -1.78
C VAL A 19 -6.96 9.31 -3.14
N ALA A 20 -8.15 8.85 -3.55
CA ALA A 20 -8.76 9.25 -4.82
C ALA A 20 -9.07 10.76 -4.88
N SER A 21 -9.27 11.43 -3.75
CA SER A 21 -9.52 12.88 -3.71
C SER A 21 -8.28 13.71 -4.03
N ASN A 22 -7.09 13.12 -3.90
CA ASN A 22 -5.82 13.81 -4.16
C ASN A 22 -5.31 13.60 -5.61
N ALA A 23 -6.11 12.95 -6.46
CA ALA A 23 -5.73 12.63 -7.84
C ALA A 23 -5.85 13.82 -8.82
N GLY A 24 -6.07 15.04 -8.33
CA GLY A 24 -6.10 16.27 -9.14
C GLY A 24 -7.40 16.49 -9.94
N PHE A 25 -8.47 15.75 -9.62
CA PHE A 25 -9.78 15.95 -10.23
C PHE A 25 -10.60 17.04 -9.52
N PRO A 26 -11.52 17.73 -10.22
CA PRO A 26 -12.40 18.72 -9.61
C PRO A 26 -13.25 18.15 -8.46
N ASP A 27 -13.46 18.95 -7.41
CA ASP A 27 -14.21 18.56 -6.19
C ASP A 27 -15.65 18.06 -6.44
N LYS A 28 -16.23 18.44 -7.58
CA LYS A 28 -17.57 17.98 -8.01
C LYS A 28 -17.61 16.50 -8.40
N ILE A 29 -16.47 15.88 -8.68
CA ILE A 29 -16.40 14.48 -9.13
C ILE A 29 -16.31 13.59 -7.88
N PRO A 30 -17.32 12.76 -7.60
CA PRO A 30 -17.26 11.84 -6.48
C PRO A 30 -16.11 10.85 -6.65
N CYS A 31 -15.46 10.53 -5.53
CA CYS A 31 -14.33 9.61 -5.51
C CYS A 31 -14.28 8.81 -4.20
N HIS A 32 -13.74 7.60 -4.27
CA HIS A 32 -13.54 6.77 -3.08
C HIS A 32 -12.31 5.87 -3.21
N THR A 33 -11.82 5.45 -2.04
CA THR A 33 -10.75 4.48 -1.94
C THR A 33 -11.26 3.09 -1.62
N VAL A 34 -10.69 2.09 -2.28
CA VAL A 34 -10.98 0.67 -2.05
C VAL A 34 -9.72 -0.07 -1.59
N THR A 35 -9.91 -1.11 -0.79
CA THR A 35 -8.82 -1.94 -0.30
C THR A 35 -9.24 -3.41 -0.27
N LEU A 36 -8.43 -4.25 -0.88
CA LEU A 36 -8.52 -5.71 -0.86
C LEU A 36 -7.14 -6.33 -1.15
N ALA A 37 -6.18 -6.10 -0.25
CA ALA A 37 -4.82 -6.65 -0.32
C ALA A 37 -4.18 -6.44 -1.71
N CYS A 38 -3.46 -7.45 -2.22
CA CYS A 38 -2.73 -7.38 -3.49
C CYS A 38 -3.64 -7.14 -4.71
N ILE A 39 -4.96 -7.40 -4.60
CA ILE A 39 -5.92 -7.25 -5.70
C ILE A 39 -6.75 -5.96 -5.60
N SER A 40 -6.35 -5.03 -4.73
CA SER A 40 -7.08 -3.77 -4.52
C SER A 40 -7.33 -3.00 -5.82
N ALA A 41 -6.36 -2.96 -6.74
CA ALA A 41 -6.52 -2.30 -8.05
C ALA A 41 -7.54 -3.03 -8.94
N ASN A 42 -7.59 -4.37 -8.88
CA ASN A 42 -8.61 -5.16 -9.58
C ASN A 42 -10.00 -4.90 -9.03
N VAL A 43 -10.13 -4.71 -7.72
CA VAL A 43 -11.40 -4.31 -7.10
C VAL A 43 -11.83 -2.93 -7.56
N ALA A 44 -10.90 -1.97 -7.69
CA ALA A 44 -11.23 -0.65 -8.23
C ALA A 44 -11.81 -0.75 -9.65
N MET A 45 -11.18 -1.55 -10.52
CA MET A 45 -11.70 -1.83 -11.86
C MET A 45 -13.06 -2.53 -11.83
N THR A 46 -13.24 -3.51 -10.94
CA THR A 46 -14.50 -4.26 -10.81
C THR A 46 -15.64 -3.34 -10.37
N ASN A 47 -15.39 -2.46 -9.40
CA ASN A 47 -16.36 -1.46 -8.97
C ASN A 47 -16.71 -0.49 -10.12
N ALA A 48 -15.70 -0.01 -10.87
CA ALA A 48 -15.95 0.84 -12.03
C ALA A 48 -16.83 0.15 -13.07
N MET A 49 -16.55 -1.11 -13.40
CA MET A 49 -17.38 -1.91 -14.31
C MET A 49 -18.81 -2.07 -13.80
N GLY A 50 -19.00 -2.25 -12.48
CA GLY A 50 -20.34 -2.29 -11.87
C GLY A 50 -21.10 -0.96 -11.99
N MET A 51 -20.40 0.17 -11.84
CA MET A 51 -20.99 1.52 -11.99
C MET A 51 -21.41 1.81 -13.44
N LEU A 52 -20.58 1.40 -14.40
CA LEU A 52 -20.91 1.48 -15.83
C LEU A 52 -22.10 0.59 -16.18
N SER A 53 -22.08 -0.67 -15.72
CA SER A 53 -23.12 -1.65 -16.05
C SER A 53 -24.48 -1.33 -15.44
N SER A 54 -24.51 -0.66 -14.29
CA SER A 54 -25.74 -0.22 -13.62
C SER A 54 -26.32 1.09 -14.18
N GLY A 55 -25.60 1.75 -15.09
CA GLY A 55 -25.98 3.09 -15.59
C GLY A 55 -25.77 4.21 -14.57
N TYR A 56 -25.06 3.96 -13.46
CA TYR A 56 -24.75 4.96 -12.44
C TYR A 56 -23.74 6.00 -12.96
N ALA A 57 -22.79 5.56 -13.79
CA ALA A 57 -21.78 6.41 -14.41
C ALA A 57 -21.60 6.04 -15.88
N ASN A 58 -21.21 7.01 -16.71
CA ASN A 58 -20.85 6.79 -18.12
C ASN A 58 -19.34 6.73 -18.31
N ALA A 59 -18.58 7.38 -17.42
CA ALA A 59 -17.12 7.37 -17.44
C ALA A 59 -16.55 7.32 -16.02
N VAL A 60 -15.73 6.31 -15.75
CA VAL A 60 -15.09 6.09 -14.45
C VAL A 60 -13.58 5.90 -14.63
N ILE A 61 -12.79 6.50 -13.77
CA ILE A 61 -11.35 6.23 -13.67
C ILE A 61 -11.12 5.26 -12.52
N ALA A 62 -10.42 4.17 -12.78
CA ALA A 62 -10.02 3.19 -11.79
C ALA A 62 -8.50 3.00 -11.81
N GLY A 63 -7.90 2.90 -10.63
CA GLY A 63 -6.47 2.64 -10.50
C GLY A 63 -6.07 2.32 -9.06
N GLY A 64 -4.78 2.36 -8.79
CA GLY A 64 -4.24 2.11 -7.46
C GLY A 64 -2.89 2.78 -7.26
N THR A 65 -2.54 2.99 -5.99
CA THR A 65 -1.24 3.48 -5.56
C THR A 65 -0.87 2.79 -4.26
N GLU A 66 0.43 2.67 -4.00
CA GLU A 66 0.95 2.09 -2.78
C GLU A 66 2.30 2.73 -2.45
N LEU A 67 2.59 2.94 -1.16
CA LEU A 67 3.84 3.53 -0.71
C LEU A 67 4.39 2.76 0.48
N LEU A 68 5.36 1.88 0.19
CA LEU A 68 6.01 1.04 1.21
C LEU A 68 7.21 1.73 1.87
N SER A 69 7.67 2.86 1.36
CA SER A 69 8.80 3.61 1.93
C SER A 69 8.40 4.47 3.14
N ASP A 70 7.12 4.80 3.28
CA ASP A 70 6.58 5.65 4.34
C ASP A 70 5.38 4.99 5.02
N VAL A 71 5.60 3.79 5.57
CA VAL A 71 4.53 3.04 6.24
C VAL A 71 4.33 3.60 7.66
N PRO A 72 3.08 3.91 8.08
CA PRO A 72 2.81 4.53 9.37
C PRO A 72 3.22 3.60 10.53
N ILE A 73 4.14 4.11 11.35
CA ILE A 73 4.61 3.42 12.55
C ILE A 73 3.57 3.56 13.65
N LYS A 74 3.22 2.43 14.28
CA LYS A 74 2.22 2.41 15.35
C LYS A 74 2.89 2.44 16.72
N TYR A 75 2.34 3.24 17.64
CA TYR A 75 2.63 3.08 19.06
C TYR A 75 1.86 1.90 19.63
N SER A 76 2.40 1.31 20.71
CA SER A 76 1.73 0.23 21.44
C SER A 76 0.30 0.62 21.84
N ARG A 77 -0.63 -0.35 21.88
CA ARG A 77 -2.02 -0.10 22.30
C ARG A 77 -2.09 0.64 23.66
N LYS A 78 -1.20 0.31 24.59
CA LYS A 78 -1.11 0.94 25.92
C LYS A 78 -0.69 2.40 25.83
N ALA A 79 0.34 2.72 25.05
CA ALA A 79 0.78 4.09 24.82
C ALA A 79 -0.31 4.94 24.14
N ARG A 80 -0.96 4.41 23.07
CA ARG A 80 -2.06 5.12 22.39
C ARG A 80 -3.22 5.42 23.34
N LYS A 81 -3.61 4.45 24.18
CA LYS A 81 -4.67 4.63 25.18
C LYS A 81 -4.31 5.70 26.22
N ALA A 82 -3.07 5.69 26.71
CA ALA A 82 -2.58 6.70 27.66
C ALA A 82 -2.56 8.11 27.02
N MET A 83 -2.05 8.24 25.79
CA MET A 83 -2.03 9.50 25.04
C MET A 83 -3.44 10.06 24.80
N LEU A 84 -4.40 9.24 24.35
CA LEU A 84 -5.81 9.65 24.19
C LEU A 84 -6.48 9.97 25.54
N GLY A 85 -6.05 9.31 26.62
CA GLY A 85 -6.51 9.56 27.98
C GLY A 85 -6.05 10.91 28.55
N MET A 86 -4.90 11.42 28.11
CA MET A 86 -4.35 12.71 28.55
C MET A 86 -5.29 13.88 28.25
N GLY A 87 -5.97 13.86 27.09
CA GLY A 87 -6.98 14.84 26.70
C GLY A 87 -8.26 14.79 27.54
N LYS A 88 -8.53 13.67 28.22
CA LYS A 88 -9.73 13.49 29.08
C LYS A 88 -9.45 13.78 30.56
N ALA A 89 -8.19 13.89 30.97
CA ALA A 89 -7.81 14.09 32.37
C ALA A 89 -7.95 15.55 32.79
N LYS A 90 -8.92 15.83 33.68
CA LYS A 90 -9.18 17.19 34.21
C LYS A 90 -8.30 17.56 35.41
N THR A 91 -7.75 16.59 36.13
CA THR A 91 -6.96 16.83 37.37
C THR A 91 -5.45 16.74 37.13
N PRO A 92 -4.62 17.57 37.80
CA PRO A 92 -3.16 17.56 37.66
C PRO A 92 -2.53 16.20 38.03
N MET A 93 -3.05 15.55 39.07
CA MET A 93 -2.58 14.22 39.50
C MET A 93 -2.87 13.14 38.44
N ALA A 94 -4.03 13.19 37.78
CA ALA A 94 -4.35 12.26 36.71
C ALA A 94 -3.45 12.46 35.48
N LYS A 95 -3.11 13.72 35.16
CA LYS A 95 -2.15 14.04 34.09
C LYS A 95 -0.74 13.50 34.38
N LEU A 96 -0.27 13.61 35.63
CA LEU A 96 1.04 13.09 36.03
C LEU A 96 1.10 11.55 35.94
N ARG A 97 0.03 10.86 36.36
CA ARG A 97 -0.07 9.40 36.27
C ARG A 97 -0.06 8.91 34.82
N ILE A 98 -0.83 9.57 33.95
CA ILE A 98 -0.88 9.27 32.52
C ILE A 98 0.47 9.57 31.86
N GLY A 99 1.16 10.66 32.23
CA GLY A 99 2.50 10.97 31.75
C GLY A 99 3.51 9.86 32.06
N GLY A 100 3.44 9.30 33.27
CA GLY A 100 4.25 8.13 33.65
C GLY A 100 3.93 6.87 32.84
N GLU A 101 2.65 6.64 32.52
CA GLU A 101 2.23 5.51 31.67
C GLU A 101 2.64 5.69 30.20
N ILE A 102 2.64 6.91 29.68
CA ILE A 102 3.14 7.21 28.33
C ILE A 102 4.63 6.89 28.26
N LEU A 103 5.44 7.45 29.17
CA LEU A 103 6.89 7.28 29.16
C LEU A 103 7.30 5.80 29.29
N LYS A 104 6.59 5.03 30.12
CA LYS A 104 6.84 3.59 30.29
C LYS A 104 6.51 2.74 29.07
N ASN A 105 5.54 3.16 28.25
CA ASN A 105 5.05 2.36 27.11
C ASN A 105 5.49 2.90 25.75
N LEU A 106 6.37 3.91 25.73
CA LEU A 106 6.84 4.60 24.52
C LEU A 106 7.98 3.86 23.79
N LEU A 107 8.64 2.89 24.44
CA LEU A 107 9.71 2.06 23.86
C LEU A 107 9.22 0.64 23.55
N PRO A 108 9.68 -0.02 22.46
CA PRO A 108 9.95 0.47 21.11
C PRO A 108 8.65 0.55 20.27
N PRO A 109 8.65 1.27 19.14
CA PRO A 109 7.50 1.31 18.24
C PRO A 109 7.11 -0.08 17.74
N GLU A 110 5.80 -0.32 17.57
CA GLU A 110 5.32 -1.48 16.81
C GLU A 110 5.63 -1.20 15.34
N LEU A 111 6.72 -1.79 14.85
CA LEU A 111 7.05 -1.75 13.44
C LEU A 111 5.87 -2.33 12.65
N PRO A 112 5.53 -1.75 11.50
CA PRO A 112 4.54 -2.34 10.62
C PRO A 112 5.08 -3.69 10.14
N ALA A 113 4.63 -4.77 10.76
CA ALA A 113 4.94 -6.10 10.27
C ALA A 113 4.12 -6.33 9.00
N VAL A 114 4.78 -6.74 7.92
CA VAL A 114 4.14 -7.35 6.73
C VAL A 114 3.73 -8.79 7.08
N ALA A 115 3.14 -8.95 8.26
CA ALA A 115 2.58 -10.18 8.76
C ALA A 115 1.06 -10.04 8.66
N GLU A 116 0.42 -11.10 8.19
CA GLU A 116 -1.02 -11.18 8.14
C GLU A 116 -1.58 -11.01 9.56
N PHE A 117 -2.54 -10.11 9.73
CA PHE A 117 -3.05 -9.72 11.04
C PHE A 117 -3.66 -10.92 11.78
N THR A 118 -4.30 -11.83 11.04
CA THR A 118 -5.04 -12.95 11.60
C THR A 118 -4.14 -14.15 11.93
N SER A 119 -3.22 -14.50 11.04
CA SER A 119 -2.36 -15.68 11.19
C SER A 119 -1.03 -15.38 11.87
N GLY A 120 -0.60 -14.10 11.91
CA GLY A 120 0.74 -13.71 12.36
C GLY A 120 1.85 -14.18 11.41
N GLU A 121 1.49 -14.75 10.25
CA GLU A 121 2.42 -15.29 9.28
C GLU A 121 2.88 -14.18 8.32
N VAL A 122 4.18 -14.12 8.06
CA VAL A 122 4.76 -13.24 7.04
C VAL A 122 4.51 -13.86 5.67
N MET A 123 4.16 -13.02 4.69
CA MET A 123 3.82 -13.49 3.33
C MET A 123 4.88 -14.41 2.71
N GLY A 124 6.18 -14.15 2.95
CA GLY A 124 7.27 -14.99 2.47
C GLY A 124 7.25 -16.41 3.04
N HIS A 125 6.97 -16.59 4.33
CA HIS A 125 6.84 -17.92 4.95
C HIS A 125 5.67 -18.71 4.37
N SER A 126 4.56 -18.02 4.07
CA SER A 126 3.42 -18.64 3.39
C SER A 126 3.83 -19.14 2.00
N GLY A 127 4.63 -18.36 1.28
CA GLY A 127 5.22 -18.72 -0.02
C GLY A 127 6.13 -19.95 0.08
N ASP A 128 7.06 -19.99 1.03
CA ASP A 128 7.95 -21.13 1.25
C ASP A 128 7.18 -22.41 1.61
N ARG A 129 6.15 -22.29 2.45
CA ARG A 129 5.28 -23.42 2.81
C ARG A 129 4.51 -23.94 1.60
N LEU A 130 4.02 -23.03 0.74
CA LEU A 130 3.35 -23.40 -0.50
C LEU A 130 4.32 -24.11 -1.45
N ALA A 131 5.52 -23.56 -1.66
CA ALA A 131 6.55 -24.18 -2.49
C ALA A 131 6.88 -25.60 -2.01
N THR A 132 7.03 -25.78 -0.69
CA THR A 132 7.25 -27.08 -0.07
C THR A 132 6.08 -28.04 -0.31
N ALA A 133 4.84 -27.58 -0.11
CA ALA A 133 3.64 -28.40 -0.28
C ALA A 133 3.46 -28.91 -1.72
N PHE A 134 3.93 -28.15 -2.71
CA PHE A 134 3.88 -28.51 -4.13
C PHE A 134 5.20 -29.07 -4.68
N ASN A 135 6.17 -29.37 -3.81
CA ASN A 135 7.51 -29.87 -4.19
C ASN A 135 8.26 -28.98 -5.19
N VAL A 136 8.08 -27.66 -5.12
CA VAL A 136 8.80 -26.71 -5.96
C VAL A 136 10.20 -26.50 -5.40
N THR A 137 11.20 -26.96 -6.14
CA THR A 137 12.60 -26.91 -5.72
C THR A 137 13.14 -25.48 -5.75
N ARG A 138 14.17 -25.22 -4.94
CA ARG A 138 14.88 -23.93 -4.97
C ARG A 138 15.39 -23.58 -6.38
N ARG A 139 15.88 -24.58 -7.13
CA ARG A 139 16.38 -24.40 -8.50
C ARG A 139 15.27 -23.90 -9.43
N GLU A 140 14.07 -24.46 -9.36
CA GLU A 140 12.94 -24.04 -10.20
C GLU A 140 12.49 -22.60 -9.86
N GLN A 141 12.52 -22.23 -8.59
CA GLN A 141 12.21 -20.86 -8.15
C GLN A 141 13.24 -19.86 -8.68
N ASP A 142 14.54 -20.17 -8.56
CA ASP A 142 15.63 -19.33 -9.05
C ASP A 142 15.61 -19.21 -10.59
N GLU A 143 15.32 -20.31 -11.31
CA GLU A 143 15.17 -20.30 -12.77
C GLU A 143 14.00 -19.40 -13.21
N PHE A 144 12.87 -19.45 -12.51
CA PHE A 144 11.73 -18.57 -12.78
C PHE A 144 12.06 -17.10 -12.48
N ALA A 145 12.71 -16.82 -11.35
CA ALA A 145 13.11 -15.47 -10.97
C ALA A 145 14.09 -14.85 -12.00
N LEU A 146 15.13 -15.61 -12.40
CA LEU A 146 16.09 -15.19 -13.41
C LEU A 146 15.40 -14.92 -14.76
N ARG A 147 14.50 -15.81 -15.17
CA ARG A 147 13.71 -15.63 -16.40
C ARG A 147 12.88 -14.35 -16.33
N SER A 148 12.18 -14.08 -15.22
CA SER A 148 11.38 -12.87 -15.04
C SER A 148 12.21 -11.60 -15.21
N HIS A 149 13.36 -11.50 -14.52
CA HIS A 149 14.25 -10.35 -14.66
C HIS A 149 14.84 -10.20 -16.07
N THR A 150 15.22 -11.29 -16.71
CA THR A 150 15.78 -11.27 -18.08
C THR A 150 14.75 -10.82 -19.11
N LEU A 151 13.50 -11.28 -18.97
CA LEU A 151 12.39 -10.87 -19.83
C LEU A 151 12.03 -9.40 -19.61
N ALA A 152 11.95 -8.95 -18.35
CA ALA A 152 11.70 -7.54 -18.02
C ALA A 152 12.79 -6.62 -18.59
N TYR A 153 14.07 -7.00 -18.46
CA TYR A 153 15.19 -6.26 -19.07
C TYR A 153 15.07 -6.17 -20.59
N THR A 154 14.73 -7.28 -21.24
CA THR A 154 14.55 -7.33 -22.69
C THR A 154 13.36 -6.48 -23.13
N ALA A 155 12.24 -6.53 -22.40
CA ALA A 155 11.06 -5.72 -22.65
C ALA A 155 11.35 -4.22 -22.50
N ALA A 156 12.08 -3.83 -21.45
CA ALA A 156 12.52 -2.46 -21.23
C ALA A 156 13.40 -1.97 -22.40
N LYS A 157 14.42 -2.75 -22.81
CA LYS A 157 15.27 -2.41 -23.96
C LYS A 157 14.53 -2.31 -25.30
N GLN A 158 13.47 -3.10 -25.46
CA GLN A 158 12.63 -3.10 -26.66
C GLN A 158 11.52 -2.05 -26.62
N GLY A 159 11.41 -1.24 -25.55
CA GLY A 159 10.36 -0.23 -25.41
C GLY A 159 8.96 -0.83 -25.27
N LYS A 160 8.83 -2.05 -24.75
CA LYS A 160 7.54 -2.73 -24.57
C LYS A 160 6.78 -2.29 -23.31
N LEU A 161 7.45 -1.63 -22.37
CA LEU A 161 6.87 -1.11 -21.13
C LEU A 161 6.24 0.28 -21.37
N SER A 162 5.23 0.33 -22.25
CA SER A 162 4.57 1.57 -22.66
C SER A 162 3.61 2.14 -21.62
N ASP A 163 3.35 1.37 -20.57
CA ASP A 163 2.52 1.71 -19.42
C ASP A 163 3.24 2.58 -18.37
N ILE A 164 4.56 2.71 -18.47
CA ILE A 164 5.35 3.58 -17.58
C ILE A 164 5.28 5.03 -18.07
N VAL A 165 4.67 5.90 -17.26
CA VAL A 165 4.70 7.34 -17.46
C VAL A 165 5.80 7.95 -16.58
N PRO A 166 6.77 8.69 -17.13
CA PRO A 166 7.86 9.26 -16.33
C PRO A 166 7.36 10.24 -15.27
N VAL A 167 7.98 10.20 -14.08
CA VAL A 167 7.65 11.06 -12.95
C VAL A 167 8.86 11.92 -12.58
N VAL A 168 8.65 13.21 -12.35
CA VAL A 168 9.69 14.13 -11.87
C VAL A 168 9.59 14.26 -10.35
N LEU A 169 10.60 13.78 -9.64
CA LEU A 169 10.74 13.91 -8.20
C LEU A 169 11.40 15.25 -7.87
N ASP A 170 10.78 16.00 -6.94
CA ASP A 170 11.26 17.28 -6.39
C ASP A 170 11.70 18.33 -7.44
N GLY A 171 11.13 18.24 -8.66
CA GLY A 171 11.50 19.10 -9.79
C GLY A 171 12.92 18.91 -10.32
N LYS A 172 13.64 17.84 -9.92
CA LYS A 172 15.06 17.65 -10.23
C LYS A 172 15.38 16.30 -10.84
N GLN A 173 14.77 15.23 -10.34
CA GLN A 173 15.12 13.87 -10.72
C GLN A 173 14.00 13.26 -11.56
N LEU A 174 14.30 12.92 -12.81
CA LEU A 174 13.40 12.16 -13.68
C LEU A 174 13.52 10.67 -13.33
N VAL A 175 12.38 10.03 -13.09
CA VAL A 175 12.26 8.57 -12.94
C VAL A 175 11.44 8.05 -14.12
N GLU A 176 12.07 7.28 -14.98
CA GLU A 176 11.49 6.77 -16.23
C GLU A 176 11.58 5.25 -16.39
N ALA A 177 12.18 4.54 -15.42
CA ALA A 177 12.41 3.11 -15.49
C ALA A 177 12.23 2.43 -14.13
N ASP A 178 11.80 1.17 -14.18
CA ASP A 178 11.67 0.32 -12.99
C ASP A 178 13.03 0.01 -12.36
N ASN A 179 13.13 0.23 -11.06
CA ASN A 179 14.34 -0.04 -10.30
C ASN A 179 14.51 -1.54 -9.92
N GLY A 180 13.51 -2.39 -10.18
CA GLY A 180 13.49 -3.80 -9.76
C GLY A 180 14.19 -4.76 -10.72
N ILE A 181 14.50 -4.34 -11.95
CA ILE A 181 15.13 -5.21 -12.95
C ILE A 181 16.59 -5.48 -12.55
N ARG A 182 16.93 -6.76 -12.34
CA ARG A 182 18.26 -7.23 -11.94
C ARG A 182 18.64 -8.45 -12.78
N VAL A 183 19.40 -8.22 -13.84
CA VAL A 183 20.01 -9.32 -14.62
C VAL A 183 21.43 -9.50 -14.12
N SER A 184 21.80 -10.76 -13.82
CA SER A 184 23.21 -11.07 -13.57
C SER A 184 23.95 -10.90 -14.88
N THR A 185 24.82 -9.89 -14.95
CA THR A 185 25.83 -9.76 -16.01
C THR A 185 26.89 -10.84 -15.89
#